data_AF-A0A1H4MV38-F1
#
_entry.id   AF-A0A1H4MV38-F1
#
_cell.length_a   1.000
_cell.length_b   1.000
_cell.length_c   1.000
_cell.angle_alpha   90.00
_cell.angle_beta   90.00
_cell.angle_gamma   90.00
#
_symmetry.space_group_name_H-M   'P 1'
#
loop_
_entity.id
_entity.type
_entity.pdbx_description
1 polymer ?
#
loop_
_entity_poly.entity_id
_entity_poly.type
_entity_poly.pdbx_seq_one_letter_code
_entity_poly.pdbx_strand_id
1 'polypeptide(L)'
;MNWEAPLTAAPDKQGKRSQSTTPLRIGIMRQAGLPFENWELQLIERLLADRRFRLIAFLNVSKQGGQNHADMLTRLVAQLDGALFARQSHYGAKRFERARKTILNIPLDNAVEDWAVEDWAVEDGDRHRLQLDMLLRHCDAKLPEPVLRDLPLGAWSLSHVFTQSGSASWDGIADMAAGTPTSQLSLFLETARHPERRVIAQAEFNVKFSAARNAAFIKEKSVLLLMRELRRVAGTGKLPKPLKAPDAVQALRPPGVFRTGRYAAALTKNIAQRVLKSVRRASHQETAVWTLFSGRGAIDDFDPREAIEIPPTDTAIKADPFLFHHEGRTYLFYENYGLGDTKAHIAVGEITRSGFEPIGIALGGSEHLSFPFVFREGDEIFLMPETHQRKRIEIWRAVSFPLIWEPYSRAFEGWSTADSTLFKHRGQWWLFTNLSEHHAFEDHCSALYAFQVDGPELKRIVPHRTNPVVVGSATARNAGRIFSRHRRLYRPAQYNAHGIYGYGLNIMEIEHLDLDDYRETCVRRILPDFKPGLTGCHHFDASGSRYILDARLNA
;
A
#
# COMPACT_ATOMS: atom_id res chain seq x y z
N MET A 1 -0.47 -15.79 9.36
CA MET A 1 0.48 -16.50 8.47
C MET A 1 1.44 -15.43 8.00
N ASN A 2 2.66 -15.36 8.56
CA ASN A 2 3.54 -14.19 8.41
C ASN A 2 4.56 -14.50 7.30
N TRP A 3 4.45 -13.77 6.19
CA TRP A 3 5.03 -14.02 4.86
C TRP A 3 6.47 -13.51 4.70
N GLU A 4 7.00 -12.83 5.72
CA GLU A 4 8.33 -12.23 5.69
C GLU A 4 9.45 -13.23 6.02
N ALA A 5 9.12 -14.35 6.68
CA ALA A 5 10.08 -15.39 7.03
C ALA A 5 10.53 -16.27 5.84
N PRO A 6 9.64 -16.72 4.91
CA PRO A 6 10.06 -17.52 3.75
C PRO A 6 10.80 -16.70 2.67
N LEU A 7 10.67 -15.38 2.68
CA LEU A 7 11.32 -14.48 1.71
C LEU A 7 12.78 -14.12 2.07
N THR A 8 13.33 -14.69 3.14
CA THR A 8 14.74 -14.50 3.50
C THR A 8 15.64 -15.45 2.72
N ALA A 9 16.16 -14.94 1.60
CA ALA A 9 17.35 -15.36 0.85
C ALA A 9 17.51 -16.87 0.53
N ALA A 10 17.32 -17.22 -0.75
CA ALA A 10 18.09 -18.32 -1.32
C ALA A 10 19.60 -18.02 -1.18
N PRO A 11 20.45 -19.02 -0.87
CA PRO A 11 21.88 -18.80 -0.75
C PRO A 11 22.45 -18.31 -2.08
N ASP A 12 23.15 -17.18 -2.04
CA ASP A 12 23.85 -16.62 -3.18
C ASP A 12 24.95 -17.59 -3.62
N LYS A 13 24.83 -18.18 -4.82
CA LYS A 13 25.84 -19.09 -5.39
C LYS A 13 27.08 -18.37 -5.91
N GLN A 14 27.20 -17.05 -5.70
CA GLN A 14 28.38 -16.27 -6.06
C GLN A 14 29.07 -15.69 -4.81
N GLY A 15 29.73 -16.53 -3.99
CA GLY A 15 30.97 -16.25 -3.23
C GLY A 15 31.19 -14.94 -2.45
N LYS A 16 30.25 -13.99 -2.42
CA LYS A 16 30.30 -12.75 -1.64
C LYS A 16 29.58 -13.07 -0.35
N ARG A 17 30.35 -13.25 0.73
CA ARG A 17 29.84 -13.30 2.09
C ARG A 17 28.77 -12.22 2.26
N SER A 18 27.51 -12.64 2.40
CA SER A 18 26.47 -11.82 3.00
C SER A 18 27.09 -11.18 4.24
N GLN A 19 27.22 -9.85 4.25
CA GLN A 19 27.65 -9.14 5.44
C GLN A 19 26.67 -9.56 6.54
N SER A 20 27.17 -10.34 7.49
CA SER A 20 26.46 -10.72 8.71
C SER A 20 26.28 -9.45 9.54
N THR A 21 25.29 -8.64 9.18
CA THR A 21 24.89 -7.47 9.96
C THR A 21 24.27 -7.96 11.26
N THR A 22 24.85 -7.58 12.39
CA THR A 22 24.26 -7.79 13.71
C THR A 22 22.80 -7.32 13.70
N PRO A 23 21.83 -8.12 14.20
CA PRO A 23 20.42 -7.71 14.22
C PRO A 23 20.24 -6.41 15.00
N LEU A 24 19.43 -5.49 14.46
CA LEU A 24 19.10 -4.23 15.14
C LEU A 24 18.31 -4.51 16.40
N ARG A 25 18.78 -3.94 17.51
CA ARG A 25 18.19 -4.05 18.84
C ARG A 25 17.16 -2.94 19.03
N ILE A 26 15.90 -3.33 19.06
CA ILE A 26 14.76 -2.41 19.06
C ILE A 26 14.08 -2.43 20.43
N GLY A 27 13.82 -1.26 21.00
CA GLY A 27 12.86 -1.07 22.09
C GLY A 27 11.55 -0.49 21.57
N ILE A 28 10.45 -0.74 22.29
CA ILE A 28 9.14 -0.11 22.03
C ILE A 28 8.71 0.66 23.28
N MET A 29 8.52 1.96 23.16
CA MET A 29 7.96 2.79 24.24
C MET A 29 6.45 2.90 24.09
N ARG A 30 5.71 2.64 25.16
CA ARG A 30 4.24 2.61 25.16
C ARG A 30 3.66 3.15 26.47
N GLN A 31 2.37 3.47 26.47
CA GLN A 31 1.66 3.83 27.69
C GLN A 31 1.39 2.61 28.57
N ALA A 32 1.65 2.73 29.87
CA ALA A 32 1.37 1.69 30.85
C ALA A 32 -0.14 1.42 30.99
N GLY A 33 -0.50 0.17 31.28
CA GLY A 33 -1.89 -0.22 31.59
C GLY A 33 -2.85 -0.34 30.41
N LEU A 34 -2.47 0.08 29.20
CA LEU A 34 -3.29 -0.14 27.99
C LEU A 34 -3.04 -1.52 27.38
N PRO A 35 -4.01 -2.15 26.70
CA PRO A 35 -3.76 -3.32 25.86
C PRO A 35 -3.00 -2.91 24.58
N PHE A 36 -2.43 -3.89 23.87
CA PHE A 36 -1.87 -3.64 22.53
C PHE A 36 -2.99 -3.48 21.50
N GLU A 37 -2.88 -2.49 20.64
CA GLU A 37 -3.73 -2.36 19.46
C GLU A 37 -3.33 -3.37 18.38
N ASN A 38 -4.24 -3.66 17.44
CA ASN A 38 -4.00 -4.58 16.32
C ASN A 38 -2.75 -4.22 15.51
N TRP A 39 -2.50 -2.93 15.25
CA TRP A 39 -1.35 -2.48 14.48
C TRP A 39 -0.03 -2.71 15.23
N GLU A 40 -0.02 -2.56 16.56
CA GLU A 40 1.15 -2.83 17.39
C GLU A 40 1.47 -4.33 17.39
N LEU A 41 0.44 -5.16 17.55
CA LEU A 41 0.56 -6.62 17.50
C LEU A 41 1.07 -7.08 16.13
N GLN A 42 0.56 -6.49 15.04
CA GLN A 42 1.01 -6.78 13.69
C GLN A 42 2.48 -6.36 13.49
N LEU A 43 2.88 -5.20 13.98
CA LEU A 43 4.28 -4.75 13.94
C LEU A 43 5.19 -5.71 14.73
N ILE A 44 4.82 -6.05 15.97
CA ILE A 44 5.60 -6.95 16.83
C ILE A 44 5.75 -8.33 16.18
N GLU A 45 4.68 -8.89 15.60
CA GLU A 45 4.77 -10.17 14.87
C GLU A 45 5.80 -10.13 13.73
N ARG A 46 5.88 -9.01 13.00
CA ARG A 46 6.83 -8.83 11.89
C ARG A 46 8.26 -8.63 12.37
N LEU A 47 8.46 -7.82 13.40
CA LEU A 47 9.76 -7.66 14.05
C LEU A 47 10.32 -9.00 14.54
N LEU A 48 9.46 -9.84 15.14
CA LEU A 48 9.85 -11.17 15.62
C LEU A 48 10.05 -12.20 14.49
N ALA A 49 9.51 -11.96 13.30
CA ALA A 49 9.63 -12.86 12.16
C ALA A 49 10.87 -12.58 11.28
N ASP A 50 11.42 -11.37 11.34
CA ASP A 50 12.52 -10.91 10.49
C ASP A 50 13.84 -10.91 11.27
N ARG A 51 14.79 -11.73 10.82
CA ARG A 51 16.08 -11.98 11.51
C ARG A 51 16.98 -10.73 11.60
N ARG A 52 16.66 -9.67 10.85
CA ARG A 52 17.37 -8.38 10.93
C ARG A 52 17.07 -7.62 12.22
N PHE A 53 16.05 -8.01 12.97
CA PHE A 53 15.61 -7.30 14.16
C PHE A 53 15.63 -8.20 15.39
N ARG A 54 15.87 -7.58 16.54
CA ARG A 54 15.74 -8.19 17.86
C ARG A 54 14.97 -7.23 18.76
N LEU A 55 13.73 -7.58 19.09
CA LEU A 55 12.93 -6.82 20.06
C LEU A 55 13.43 -7.13 21.48
N ILE A 56 13.93 -6.11 22.17
CA ILE A 56 14.60 -6.25 23.48
C ILE A 56 13.65 -5.95 24.63
N ALA A 57 12.93 -4.83 24.57
CA ALA A 57 12.17 -4.33 25.71
C ALA A 57 10.93 -3.52 25.30
N PHE A 58 9.92 -3.58 26.16
CA PHE A 58 8.85 -2.58 26.26
C PHE A 58 9.17 -1.60 27.39
N LEU A 59 9.18 -0.31 27.07
CA LEU A 59 9.36 0.78 28.02
C LEU A 59 7.98 1.37 28.30
N ASN A 60 7.44 1.16 29.51
CA ASN A 60 6.07 1.50 29.85
C ASN A 60 6.01 2.81 30.66
N VAL A 61 5.43 3.86 30.10
CA VAL A 61 5.33 5.18 30.74
C VAL A 61 3.99 5.31 31.47
N SER A 62 4.01 5.67 32.75
CA SER A 62 2.81 5.77 33.59
C SER A 62 2.01 7.07 33.40
N LYS A 63 2.63 8.17 32.96
CA LYS A 63 1.98 9.47 32.75
C LYS A 63 1.82 9.78 31.26
N GLN A 64 0.61 10.19 30.83
CA GLN A 64 0.43 10.75 29.48
C GLN A 64 1.16 12.09 29.40
N GLY A 65 2.13 12.20 28.50
CA GLY A 65 2.87 13.44 28.23
C GLY A 65 2.22 14.36 27.19
N GLY A 66 1.03 13.99 26.70
CA GLY A 66 0.33 14.72 25.66
C GLY A 66 -0.05 16.13 26.07
N GLN A 67 0.54 17.12 25.41
CA GLN A 67 0.15 18.53 25.55
C GLN A 67 -1.18 18.86 24.84
N ASN A 68 -1.74 17.93 24.06
CA ASN A 68 -2.84 18.19 23.14
C ASN A 68 -4.11 17.42 23.53
N HIS A 69 -4.93 18.00 24.39
CA HIS A 69 -6.24 17.46 24.71
C HIS A 69 -7.29 17.98 23.71
N ALA A 70 -8.03 17.05 23.10
CA ALA A 70 -9.18 17.40 22.28
C ALA A 70 -10.32 17.93 23.17
N ASP A 71 -11.08 18.89 22.65
CA ASP A 71 -12.28 19.39 23.33
C ASP A 71 -13.33 18.28 23.52
N MET A 72 -14.30 18.52 24.41
CA MET A 72 -15.30 17.50 24.77
C MET A 72 -16.14 17.04 23.57
N LEU A 73 -16.51 17.96 22.66
CA LEU A 73 -17.30 17.62 21.46
C LEU A 73 -16.47 16.73 20.53
N THR A 74 -15.22 17.09 20.28
CA THR A 74 -14.30 16.30 19.46
C THR A 74 -14.12 14.89 20.02
N ARG A 75 -13.95 14.76 21.33
CA ARG A 75 -13.87 13.44 21.98
C ARG A 75 -15.15 12.62 21.82
N LEU A 76 -16.32 13.24 22.04
CA LEU A 76 -17.61 12.56 21.90
C LEU A 76 -17.85 12.09 20.46
N VAL A 77 -17.62 12.95 19.47
CA VAL A 77 -17.79 12.61 18.05
C VAL A 77 -16.83 11.49 17.64
N ALA A 78 -15.57 11.56 18.05
CA ALA A 78 -14.57 10.52 17.77
C ALA A 78 -14.94 9.18 18.42
N GLN A 79 -15.46 9.18 19.66
CA GLN A 79 -15.91 7.96 20.35
C GLN A 79 -17.11 7.32 19.67
N LEU A 80 -18.11 8.12 19.26
CA LEU A 80 -19.30 7.62 18.57
C LEU A 80 -18.95 7.03 17.19
N ASP A 81 -18.15 7.75 16.40
CA ASP A 81 -17.65 7.27 15.10
C ASP A 81 -16.85 5.97 15.27
N GLY A 82 -15.93 5.93 16.24
CA GLY A 82 -15.15 4.74 16.56
C GLY A 82 -16.00 3.53 16.93
N ALA A 83 -16.98 3.72 17.81
CA ALA A 83 -17.88 2.66 18.25
C ALA A 83 -18.72 2.07 17.11
N LEU A 84 -19.10 2.89 16.12
CA LEU A 84 -19.94 2.51 14.98
C LEU A 84 -19.14 1.91 13.81
N PHE A 85 -17.99 2.49 13.47
CA PHE A 85 -17.36 2.27 12.16
C PHE A 85 -15.92 1.73 12.20
N ALA A 86 -15.28 1.68 13.37
CA ALA A 86 -13.89 1.26 13.53
C ALA A 86 -13.70 -0.08 14.28
N ARG A 87 -14.77 -0.85 14.52
CA ARG A 87 -14.65 -2.20 15.10
C ARG A 87 -13.87 -3.12 14.16
N GLN A 88 -12.91 -3.84 14.71
CA GLN A 88 -12.07 -4.80 14.00
C GLN A 88 -12.02 -6.12 14.79
N SER A 89 -11.83 -7.24 14.07
CA SER A 89 -11.45 -8.49 14.70
C SER A 89 -10.09 -8.35 15.39
N HIS A 90 -9.92 -9.07 16.50
CA HIS A 90 -8.65 -9.09 17.22
C HIS A 90 -7.55 -9.75 16.36
N TYR A 91 -6.36 -9.14 16.34
CA TYR A 91 -5.18 -9.68 15.66
C TYR A 91 -4.48 -10.76 16.49
N GLY A 92 -4.49 -12.01 16.02
CA GLY A 92 -3.85 -13.12 16.71
C GLY A 92 -2.31 -13.14 16.56
N ALA A 93 -1.58 -12.59 17.54
CA ALA A 93 -0.12 -12.47 17.54
C ALA A 93 0.60 -13.70 18.17
N LYS A 94 0.59 -14.84 17.48
CA LYS A 94 1.08 -16.13 18.02
C LYS A 94 2.57 -16.15 18.37
N ARG A 95 3.46 -15.48 17.62
CA ARG A 95 4.90 -15.38 17.97
C ARG A 95 5.10 -14.47 19.16
N PHE A 96 4.36 -13.37 19.21
CA PHE A 96 4.41 -12.47 20.35
C PHE A 96 4.00 -13.20 21.63
N GLU A 97 2.88 -13.92 21.64
CA GLU A 97 2.47 -14.68 22.83
C GLU A 97 3.53 -15.68 23.30
N ARG A 98 4.28 -16.29 22.38
CA ARG A 98 5.39 -17.21 22.72
C ARG A 98 6.63 -16.48 23.23
N ALA A 99 6.96 -15.32 22.65
CA ALA A 99 8.17 -14.56 22.96
C ALA A 99 7.98 -13.53 24.09
N ARG A 100 6.74 -13.23 24.50
CA ARG A 100 6.42 -12.14 25.42
C ARG A 100 7.19 -12.21 26.74
N LYS A 101 7.42 -13.43 27.26
CA LYS A 101 8.18 -13.65 28.51
C LYS A 101 9.67 -13.37 28.39
N THR A 102 10.23 -13.38 27.18
CA THR A 102 11.66 -13.11 26.93
C THR A 102 11.92 -11.65 26.58
N ILE A 103 10.87 -10.84 26.38
CA ILE A 103 10.97 -9.41 26.13
C ILE A 103 10.88 -8.69 27.48
N LEU A 104 11.85 -7.84 27.78
CA LEU A 104 11.90 -7.10 29.05
C LEU A 104 10.73 -6.12 29.13
N ASN A 105 10.13 -5.96 30.31
CA ASN A 105 9.12 -4.94 30.57
C ASN A 105 9.67 -3.99 31.63
N ILE A 106 9.93 -2.75 31.22
CA ILE A 106 10.62 -1.76 32.05
C ILE A 106 9.61 -0.65 32.35
N PRO A 107 9.15 -0.50 33.60
CA PRO A 107 8.35 0.65 34.00
C PRO A 107 9.23 1.90 34.00
N LEU A 108 8.74 2.98 33.39
CA LEU A 108 9.32 4.31 33.44
C LEU A 108 8.38 5.16 34.32
N ASP A 109 8.64 5.15 35.62
CA ASP A 109 7.91 5.99 36.57
C ASP A 109 8.52 7.41 36.67
N ASN A 110 7.71 8.37 37.13
CA ASN A 110 7.97 9.81 37.03
C ASN A 110 9.33 10.23 37.61
N ALA A 111 10.33 10.36 36.76
CA ALA A 111 11.50 11.19 37.02
C ALA A 111 11.79 12.12 35.84
N VAL A 112 10.80 12.62 35.10
CA VAL A 112 11.03 13.50 33.92
C VAL A 112 11.93 14.73 34.21
N GLU A 113 12.16 15.07 35.49
CA GLU A 113 13.10 16.12 35.93
C GLU A 113 14.43 15.59 36.52
N ASP A 114 14.53 14.32 36.92
CA ASP A 114 15.73 13.68 37.47
C ASP A 114 16.03 12.35 36.77
N TRP A 115 16.24 12.38 35.45
CA TRP A 115 16.87 11.24 34.75
C TRP A 115 18.35 11.23 35.09
N ALA A 116 18.68 10.78 36.30
CA ALA A 116 20.02 10.34 36.60
C ALA A 116 20.38 9.25 35.58
N VAL A 117 21.59 9.35 35.05
CA VAL A 117 22.21 8.39 34.12
C VAL A 117 22.17 6.93 34.66
N GLU A 118 21.80 6.78 35.94
CA GLU A 118 21.62 5.57 36.73
C GLU A 118 20.34 4.78 36.42
N ASP A 119 19.26 5.34 35.87
CA ASP A 119 18.12 4.48 35.44
C ASP A 119 18.41 3.68 34.15
N TRP A 120 19.55 4.00 33.50
CA TRP A 120 20.21 3.19 32.46
C TRP A 120 21.40 2.38 33.01
N ALA A 121 21.72 2.54 34.29
CA ALA A 121 22.72 1.81 35.05
C ALA A 121 22.08 1.22 36.33
N VAL A 122 21.47 0.05 36.15
CA VAL A 122 20.93 -0.81 37.21
C VAL A 122 21.75 -0.72 38.50
N GLU A 123 21.13 -0.29 39.60
CA GLU A 123 21.71 -0.44 40.94
C GLU A 123 22.06 -1.91 41.17
N ASP A 124 23.33 -2.09 41.49
CA ASP A 124 24.01 -3.32 41.89
C ASP A 124 24.03 -4.50 40.90
N GLY A 125 25.20 -4.64 40.27
CA GLY A 125 25.92 -5.90 40.40
C GLY A 125 25.59 -7.05 39.46
N ASP A 126 25.05 -6.84 38.26
CA ASP A 126 25.35 -7.70 37.09
C ASP A 126 24.76 -7.20 35.74
N ARG A 127 25.63 -6.60 34.93
CA ARG A 127 25.66 -6.54 33.45
C ARG A 127 24.33 -6.44 32.66
N HIS A 128 24.05 -5.23 32.15
CA HIS A 128 24.00 -4.84 30.72
C HIS A 128 23.12 -3.59 30.52
N ARG A 129 23.67 -2.45 30.07
CA ARG A 129 22.87 -1.41 29.38
C ARG A 129 21.99 -2.13 28.35
N LEU A 130 20.71 -1.77 28.20
CA LEU A 130 19.82 -2.42 27.22
C LEU A 130 20.41 -2.49 25.81
N GLN A 131 21.37 -1.59 25.52
CA GLN A 131 22.14 -1.49 24.28
C GLN A 131 21.17 -1.52 23.10
N LEU A 132 20.21 -0.58 23.12
CA LEU A 132 19.25 -0.41 22.05
C LEU A 132 19.92 0.37 20.91
N ASP A 133 19.73 -0.08 19.68
CA ASP A 133 20.14 0.70 18.51
C ASP A 133 19.11 1.80 18.22
N MET A 134 17.83 1.53 18.53
CA MET A 134 16.72 2.45 18.33
C MET A 134 15.53 2.19 19.24
N LEU A 135 14.64 3.18 19.30
CA LEU A 135 13.38 3.12 20.02
C LEU A 135 12.20 3.46 19.10
N LEU A 136 11.15 2.64 19.12
CA LEU A 136 9.87 2.93 18.46
C LEU A 136 8.91 3.52 19.49
N ARG A 137 8.41 4.73 19.28
CA ARG A 137 7.46 5.40 20.18
C ARG A 137 6.03 5.13 19.72
N HIS A 138 5.26 4.49 20.59
CA HIS A 138 3.83 4.22 20.41
C HIS A 138 2.94 5.12 21.29
N CYS A 139 3.54 6.06 22.02
CA CYS A 139 2.84 7.10 22.78
C CYS A 139 3.52 8.45 22.59
N ASP A 140 2.82 9.52 22.98
CA ASP A 140 3.27 10.91 22.82
C ASP A 140 4.19 11.42 23.95
N ALA A 141 4.49 10.58 24.96
CA ALA A 141 5.38 10.92 26.06
C ALA A 141 6.76 11.36 25.55
N LYS A 142 7.28 12.49 26.06
CA LYS A 142 8.57 13.03 25.63
C LYS A 142 9.71 12.09 26.04
N LEU A 143 10.68 11.95 25.14
CA LEU A 143 11.98 11.37 25.44
C LEU A 143 12.94 12.50 25.78
N PRO A 144 13.43 12.63 27.00
CA PRO A 144 14.51 13.52 27.34
C PRO A 144 15.85 13.00 26.83
N GLU A 145 16.76 13.96 26.81
CA GLU A 145 17.97 13.93 26.01
C GLU A 145 18.94 12.78 26.31
N PRO A 146 19.18 12.37 27.58
CA PRO A 146 20.13 11.30 27.87
C PRO A 146 19.82 9.99 27.14
N VAL A 147 18.54 9.64 27.03
CA VAL A 147 18.11 8.43 26.30
C VAL A 147 18.29 8.57 24.81
N LEU A 148 17.98 9.74 24.25
CA LEU A 148 18.22 10.00 22.83
C LEU A 148 19.71 9.96 22.46
N ARG A 149 20.62 10.24 23.42
CA ARG A 149 22.08 10.16 23.20
C ARG A 149 22.55 8.71 23.06
N ASP A 150 21.91 7.77 23.75
CA ASP A 150 22.26 6.35 23.76
C ASP A 150 21.60 5.54 22.62
N LEU A 151 20.86 6.21 21.71
CA LEU A 151 20.19 5.58 20.56
C LEU A 151 20.87 5.99 19.23
N PRO A 152 21.80 5.17 18.69
CA PRO A 152 22.52 5.48 17.45
C PRO A 152 21.62 5.79 16.24
N LEU A 153 20.45 5.13 16.16
CA LEU A 153 19.47 5.30 15.10
C LEU A 153 18.25 6.15 15.54
N GLY A 154 18.32 6.74 16.73
CA GLY A 154 17.33 7.63 17.29
C GLY A 154 16.02 6.97 17.69
N ALA A 155 15.01 7.82 17.93
CA ALA A 155 13.65 7.41 18.24
C ALA A 155 12.74 7.67 17.04
N TRP A 156 11.93 6.68 16.66
CA TRP A 156 11.03 6.77 15.52
C TRP A 156 9.57 6.77 15.98
N SER A 157 8.73 7.57 15.34
CA SER A 157 7.31 7.68 15.68
C SER A 157 6.44 7.87 14.45
N LEU A 158 5.24 7.28 14.46
CA LEU A 158 4.25 7.43 13.39
C LEU A 158 3.33 8.61 13.68
N SER A 159 2.86 9.32 12.66
CA SER A 159 2.03 10.53 12.85
C SER A 159 0.76 10.26 13.66
N HIS A 160 0.12 9.11 13.49
CA HIS A 160 -1.12 8.74 14.20
C HIS A 160 -0.93 8.51 15.71
N VAL A 161 0.32 8.43 16.20
CA VAL A 161 0.63 8.39 17.64
C VAL A 161 0.31 9.72 18.32
N PHE A 162 0.40 10.83 17.58
CA PHE A 162 0.19 12.18 18.11
C PHE A 162 -1.23 12.73 17.86
N THR A 163 -2.12 11.90 17.31
CA THR A 163 -3.49 12.28 16.94
C THR A 163 -4.54 11.59 17.81
N GLN A 164 -4.21 11.35 19.08
CA GLN A 164 -5.02 10.63 20.04
C GLN A 164 -5.25 11.47 21.31
N SER A 165 -6.37 11.26 21.99
CA SER A 165 -6.73 11.87 23.27
C SER A 165 -7.42 10.83 24.15
N GLY A 166 -6.66 10.17 25.02
CA GLY A 166 -7.14 8.98 25.73
C GLY A 166 -7.39 7.83 24.75
N SER A 167 -8.55 7.19 24.83
CA SER A 167 -8.96 6.13 23.88
C SER A 167 -9.53 6.65 22.56
N ALA A 168 -9.70 7.96 22.40
CA ALA A 168 -10.30 8.56 21.21
C ALA A 168 -9.22 9.07 20.24
N SER A 169 -9.26 8.61 18.98
CA SER A 169 -8.44 9.14 17.90
C SER A 169 -9.19 10.26 17.17
N TRP A 170 -8.55 11.41 16.99
CA TRP A 170 -9.05 12.48 16.13
C TRP A 170 -8.38 12.48 14.74
N ASP A 171 -7.54 11.48 14.47
CA ASP A 171 -6.91 11.26 13.18
C ASP A 171 -7.94 11.23 12.04
N GLY A 172 -7.66 11.93 10.95
CA GLY A 172 -8.55 12.04 9.80
C GLY A 172 -9.78 12.95 9.97
N ILE A 173 -10.12 13.47 11.16
CA ILE A 173 -11.26 14.41 11.30
C ILE A 173 -11.00 15.69 10.51
N ALA A 174 -9.78 16.25 10.61
CA ALA A 174 -9.42 17.46 9.89
C ALA A 174 -9.41 17.25 8.37
N ASP A 175 -8.85 16.13 7.92
CA ASP A 175 -8.79 15.72 6.50
C ASP A 175 -10.19 15.62 5.90
N MET A 176 -11.09 14.91 6.58
CA MET A 176 -12.47 14.71 6.16
C MET A 176 -13.30 16.01 6.22
N ALA A 177 -13.10 16.85 7.22
CA ALA A 177 -13.77 18.15 7.32
C ALA A 177 -13.36 19.12 6.20
N ALA A 178 -12.11 18.99 5.72
CA ALA A 178 -11.56 19.76 4.61
C ALA A 178 -11.86 19.15 3.24
N GLY A 179 -12.31 17.88 3.18
CA GLY A 179 -12.54 17.16 1.93
C GLY A 179 -11.25 16.84 1.19
N THR A 180 -10.18 16.54 1.92
CA THR A 180 -8.88 16.21 1.30
C THR A 180 -8.99 14.96 0.42
N PRO A 181 -8.23 14.88 -0.69
CA PRO A 181 -8.24 13.71 -1.57
C PRO A 181 -7.67 12.46 -0.88
N THR A 182 -6.67 12.64 -0.03
CA THR A 182 -5.93 11.57 0.63
C THR A 182 -5.64 11.95 2.08
N SER A 183 -5.37 10.93 2.89
CA SER A 183 -4.84 11.02 4.26
C SER A 183 -3.35 10.76 4.22
N GLN A 184 -2.55 11.61 4.86
CA GLN A 184 -1.10 11.48 4.89
C GLN A 184 -0.62 10.78 6.15
N LEU A 185 0.17 9.72 5.99
CA LEU A 185 0.95 9.10 7.06
C LEU A 185 2.40 9.59 6.98
N SER A 186 2.96 9.99 8.12
CA SER A 186 4.38 10.33 8.23
C SER A 186 5.08 9.46 9.26
N LEU A 187 6.34 9.12 8.99
CA LEU A 187 7.27 8.54 9.93
C LEU A 187 8.30 9.60 10.33
N PHE A 188 8.42 9.85 11.62
CA PHE A 188 9.32 10.84 12.20
C PHE A 188 10.54 10.19 12.83
N LEU A 189 11.64 10.95 12.87
CA LEU A 189 12.90 10.67 13.54
C LEU A 189 13.24 11.81 14.51
N GLU A 190 13.60 11.45 15.74
CA GLU A 190 14.16 12.32 16.77
C GLU A 190 15.53 11.76 17.21
N THR A 191 16.48 12.65 17.47
CA THR A 191 17.85 12.31 17.91
C THR A 191 18.33 13.30 18.95
N ALA A 192 19.38 13.01 19.73
CA ALA A 192 19.88 13.99 20.69
C ALA A 192 20.32 15.33 20.07
N ARG A 193 20.87 15.29 18.84
CA ARG A 193 21.28 16.51 18.10
C ARG A 193 20.09 17.28 17.52
N HIS A 194 18.98 16.60 17.31
CA HIS A 194 17.76 17.13 16.68
C HIS A 194 16.56 16.55 17.42
N PRO A 195 16.23 17.09 18.61
CA PRO A 195 15.13 16.60 19.44
C PRO A 195 13.76 16.90 18.82
N GLU A 196 13.71 17.76 17.81
CA GLU A 196 12.51 18.03 17.01
C GLU A 196 12.21 16.89 16.02
N ARG A 197 10.91 16.64 15.79
CA ARG A 197 10.45 15.63 14.84
C ARG A 197 10.85 16.00 13.41
N ARG A 198 11.54 15.09 12.72
CA ARG A 198 11.88 15.22 11.29
C ARG A 198 11.25 14.10 10.49
N VAL A 199 10.64 14.41 9.36
CA VAL A 199 10.01 13.40 8.50
C VAL A 199 11.09 12.61 7.74
N ILE A 200 11.11 11.29 7.90
CA ILE A 200 12.04 10.39 7.18
C ILE A 200 11.34 9.54 6.12
N ALA A 201 10.01 9.36 6.22
CA ALA A 201 9.20 8.73 5.19
C ALA A 201 7.76 9.22 5.25
N GLN A 202 7.07 9.22 4.10
CA GLN A 202 5.64 9.54 4.00
C GLN A 202 4.95 8.60 3.03
N ALA A 203 3.65 8.40 3.24
CA ALA A 203 2.76 7.69 2.33
C ALA A 203 1.36 8.34 2.34
N GLU A 204 0.68 8.33 1.20
CA GLU A 204 -0.67 8.87 1.05
C GLU A 204 -1.66 7.75 0.80
N PHE A 205 -2.79 7.81 1.49
CA PHE A 205 -3.83 6.79 1.44
C PHE A 205 -5.18 7.39 1.10
N ASN A 206 -5.99 6.64 0.38
CA ASN A 206 -7.33 7.05 0.00
C ASN A 206 -8.21 7.16 1.26
N VAL A 207 -8.87 8.30 1.41
CA VAL A 207 -9.73 8.58 2.56
C VAL A 207 -10.86 7.56 2.67
N LYS A 208 -11.26 7.21 3.89
CA LYS A 208 -12.44 6.37 4.14
C LYS A 208 -13.64 7.24 4.48
N PHE A 209 -14.85 6.68 4.40
CA PHE A 209 -16.09 7.45 4.59
C PHE A 209 -16.25 8.07 5.99
N SER A 210 -15.52 7.59 7.00
CA SER A 210 -15.47 8.15 8.36
C SER A 210 -14.02 8.26 8.85
N ALA A 211 -13.76 9.22 9.74
CA ALA A 211 -12.46 9.48 10.34
C ALA A 211 -11.97 8.28 11.18
N ALA A 212 -12.83 7.65 11.97
CA ALA A 212 -12.41 6.50 12.77
C ALA A 212 -12.03 5.29 11.90
N ARG A 213 -12.76 5.03 10.81
CA ARG A 213 -12.38 3.97 9.87
C ARG A 213 -11.10 4.34 9.10
N ASN A 214 -10.94 5.61 8.75
CA ASN A 214 -9.72 6.13 8.15
C ASN A 214 -8.51 5.91 9.07
N ALA A 215 -8.62 6.31 10.34
CA ALA A 215 -7.59 6.10 11.36
C ALA A 215 -7.24 4.62 11.53
N ALA A 216 -8.25 3.74 11.63
CA ALA A 216 -8.04 2.29 11.73
C ALA A 216 -7.31 1.72 10.49
N PHE A 217 -7.63 2.22 9.29
CA PHE A 217 -6.94 1.85 8.05
C PHE A 217 -5.49 2.35 8.04
N ILE A 218 -5.27 3.63 8.39
CA ILE A 218 -3.92 4.22 8.47
C ILE A 218 -3.06 3.48 9.50
N LYS A 219 -3.59 3.16 10.68
CA LYS A 219 -2.89 2.36 11.70
C LYS A 219 -2.42 1.01 11.13
N GLU A 220 -3.30 0.25 10.48
CA GLU A 220 -2.92 -1.03 9.86
C GLU A 220 -1.84 -0.84 8.78
N LYS A 221 -2.01 0.12 7.88
CA LYS A 221 -1.05 0.34 6.78
C LYS A 221 0.26 0.99 7.24
N SER A 222 0.29 1.62 8.41
CA SER A 222 1.49 2.23 8.97
C SER A 222 2.61 1.24 9.25
N VAL A 223 2.24 -0.02 9.54
CA VAL A 223 3.18 -1.12 9.71
C VAL A 223 4.00 -1.36 8.45
N LEU A 224 3.42 -1.20 7.25
CA LEU A 224 4.12 -1.38 5.98
C LEU A 224 5.22 -0.32 5.78
N LEU A 225 4.88 0.94 6.04
CA LEU A 225 5.82 2.05 5.92
C LEU A 225 6.97 1.90 6.93
N LEU A 226 6.64 1.60 8.19
CA LEU A 226 7.62 1.43 9.24
C LEU A 226 8.56 0.25 8.95
N MET A 227 8.02 -0.92 8.60
CA MET A 227 8.83 -2.10 8.28
C MET A 227 9.74 -1.86 7.06
N ARG A 228 9.26 -1.16 6.03
CA ARG A 228 10.08 -0.78 4.86
C ARG A 228 11.32 0.01 5.28
N GLU A 229 11.13 1.06 6.08
CA GLU A 229 12.25 1.90 6.52
C GLU A 229 13.16 1.19 7.52
N LEU A 230 12.61 0.34 8.41
CA LEU A 230 13.40 -0.50 9.31
C LEU A 230 14.34 -1.44 8.53
N ARG A 231 13.86 -2.03 7.43
CA ARG A 231 14.69 -2.88 6.55
C ARG A 231 15.80 -2.10 5.85
N ARG A 232 15.51 -0.87 5.43
CA ARG A 232 16.49 0.04 4.80
C ARG A 232 17.61 0.40 5.77
N VAL A 233 17.27 0.76 7.01
CA VAL A 233 18.29 1.07 8.03
C VAL A 233 19.05 -0.19 8.45
N ALA A 234 18.40 -1.35 8.57
CA ALA A 234 19.11 -2.60 8.88
C ALA A 234 20.13 -2.99 7.79
N GLY A 235 19.83 -2.71 6.52
CA GLY A 235 20.74 -2.98 5.41
C GLY A 235 21.91 -1.99 5.31
N THR A 236 21.75 -0.76 5.82
CA THR A 236 22.77 0.30 5.66
C THR A 236 23.51 0.65 6.95
N GLY A 237 22.92 0.38 8.11
CA GLY A 237 23.40 0.81 9.43
C GLY A 237 23.39 2.34 9.63
N LYS A 238 22.75 3.10 8.73
CA LYS A 238 22.84 4.58 8.70
C LYS A 238 21.51 5.22 9.05
N LEU A 239 21.57 6.32 9.81
CA LEU A 239 20.42 7.18 10.05
C LEU A 239 19.76 7.60 8.72
N PRO A 240 18.42 7.47 8.60
CA PRO A 240 17.71 7.94 7.43
C PRO A 240 17.90 9.45 7.24
N LYS A 241 18.01 9.88 5.99
CA LYS A 241 18.03 11.30 5.65
C LYS A 241 16.61 11.87 5.76
N PRO A 242 16.38 12.98 6.47
CA PRO A 242 15.09 13.64 6.48
C PRO A 242 14.64 14.07 5.07
N LEU A 243 13.37 13.88 4.75
CA LEU A 243 12.74 14.31 3.49
C LEU A 243 12.48 15.81 3.45
N LYS A 244 12.28 16.44 4.61
CA LYS A 244 11.96 17.86 4.75
C LYS A 244 12.77 18.47 5.89
N ALA A 245 13.00 19.79 5.82
CA ALA A 245 13.55 20.55 6.93
C ALA A 245 12.60 20.50 8.15
N PRO A 246 13.11 20.62 9.39
CA PRO A 246 12.29 20.52 10.61
C PRO A 246 11.10 21.48 10.66
N ASP A 247 11.27 22.70 10.15
CA ASP A 247 10.23 23.75 10.17
C ASP A 247 9.02 23.42 9.28
N ALA A 248 9.15 22.43 8.38
CA ALA A 248 8.08 21.98 7.51
C ALA A 248 7.21 20.87 8.13
N VAL A 249 7.48 20.45 9.38
CA VAL A 249 6.67 19.44 10.08
C VAL A 249 5.49 20.13 10.76
N GLN A 250 4.30 20.00 10.16
CA GLN A 250 3.08 20.60 10.69
C GLN A 250 2.76 20.08 12.09
N ALA A 251 2.44 21.00 13.00
CA ALA A 251 1.99 20.64 14.33
C ALA A 251 0.65 19.87 14.26
N LEU A 252 0.68 18.60 14.64
CA LEU A 252 -0.52 17.77 14.79
C LEU A 252 -1.30 18.26 16.01
N ARG A 253 -2.37 19.03 15.79
CA ARG A 253 -3.25 19.58 16.83
C ARG A 253 -4.67 19.03 16.67
N PRO A 254 -5.41 18.82 17.78
CA PRO A 254 -6.81 18.42 17.72
C PRO A 254 -7.63 19.40 16.87
N PRO A 255 -8.62 18.90 16.11
CA PRO A 255 -9.54 19.78 15.40
C PRO A 255 -10.32 20.59 16.43
N GLY A 256 -10.50 21.89 16.16
CA GLY A 256 -11.41 22.71 16.95
C GLY A 256 -12.88 22.40 16.63
N VAL A 257 -13.79 22.81 17.52
CA VAL A 257 -15.24 22.60 17.47
C VAL A 257 -15.85 22.82 16.08
N PHE A 258 -15.46 23.89 15.37
CA PHE A 258 -15.98 24.18 14.03
C PHE A 258 -15.62 23.11 13.00
N ARG A 259 -14.36 22.63 12.98
CA ARG A 259 -13.93 21.57 12.07
C ARG A 259 -14.60 20.25 12.43
N THR A 260 -14.77 19.96 13.71
CA THR A 260 -15.51 18.80 14.20
C THR A 260 -16.97 18.82 13.76
N GLY A 261 -17.65 19.98 13.83
CA GLY A 261 -19.01 20.14 13.33
C GLY A 261 -19.13 19.92 11.82
N ARG A 262 -18.19 20.45 11.04
CA ARG A 262 -18.11 20.19 9.58
C ARG A 262 -17.91 18.70 9.28
N TYR A 263 -17.04 18.04 10.04
CA TYR A 263 -16.84 16.60 9.93
C TYR A 263 -18.15 15.84 10.21
N ALA A 264 -18.86 16.16 11.30
CA ALA A 264 -20.13 15.50 11.63
C ALA A 264 -21.16 15.64 10.50
N ALA A 265 -21.28 16.82 9.89
CA ALA A 265 -22.14 17.04 8.72
C ALA A 265 -21.69 16.21 7.50
N ALA A 266 -20.39 16.16 7.21
CA ALA A 266 -19.83 15.36 6.12
C ALA A 266 -20.05 13.86 6.35
N LEU A 267 -19.88 13.37 7.57
CA LEU A 267 -20.14 11.98 7.95
C LEU A 267 -21.61 11.61 7.72
N THR A 268 -22.54 12.46 8.18
CA THR A 268 -23.99 12.25 7.95
C THR A 268 -24.31 12.18 6.46
N LYS A 269 -23.73 13.07 5.65
CA LYS A 269 -23.88 13.02 4.18
C LYS A 269 -23.33 11.72 3.59
N ASN A 270 -22.13 11.30 3.98
CA ASN A 270 -21.49 10.07 3.48
C ASN A 270 -22.31 8.82 3.85
N ILE A 271 -22.88 8.78 5.07
CA ILE A 271 -23.77 7.70 5.51
C ILE A 271 -25.04 7.70 4.67
N ALA A 272 -25.69 8.85 4.50
CA ALA A 272 -26.91 8.97 3.69
C ALA A 272 -26.68 8.54 2.22
N GLN A 273 -25.57 8.96 1.61
CA GLN A 273 -25.19 8.53 0.26
C GLN A 273 -24.98 7.02 0.16
N ARG A 274 -24.37 6.40 1.18
CA ARG A 274 -24.18 4.95 1.21
C ARG A 274 -25.50 4.20 1.36
N VAL A 275 -26.41 4.67 2.21
CA VAL A 275 -27.75 4.10 2.35
C VAL A 275 -28.53 4.22 1.04
N LEU A 276 -28.53 5.40 0.43
CA LEU A 276 -29.17 5.64 -0.86
C LEU A 276 -28.61 4.72 -1.95
N LYS A 277 -27.28 4.55 -2.03
CA LYS A 277 -26.63 3.65 -2.97
C LYS A 277 -27.02 2.18 -2.74
N SER A 278 -27.09 1.75 -1.49
CA SER A 278 -27.54 0.39 -1.15
C SER A 278 -29.00 0.15 -1.57
N VAL A 279 -29.87 1.15 -1.38
CA VAL A 279 -31.28 1.09 -1.82
C VAL A 279 -31.40 1.04 -3.34
N ARG A 280 -30.66 1.89 -4.06
CA ARG A 280 -30.66 1.91 -5.54
C ARG A 280 -30.11 0.62 -6.16
N ARG A 281 -29.10 0.01 -5.52
CA ARG A 281 -28.60 -1.33 -5.91
C ARG A 281 -29.67 -2.40 -5.72
N ALA A 282 -30.39 -2.36 -4.61
CA ALA A 282 -31.49 -3.29 -4.34
C ALA A 282 -32.68 -3.10 -5.31
N SER A 283 -32.86 -1.91 -5.87
CA SER A 283 -33.88 -1.63 -6.90
C SER A 283 -33.40 -1.86 -8.34
N HIS A 284 -32.19 -2.41 -8.56
CA HIS A 284 -31.57 -2.59 -9.89
C HIS A 284 -31.44 -1.28 -10.71
N GLN A 285 -31.49 -0.11 -10.06
CA GLN A 285 -31.50 1.20 -10.74
C GLN A 285 -30.11 1.80 -10.99
N GLU A 286 -29.04 1.14 -10.56
CA GLU A 286 -27.66 1.59 -10.85
C GLU A 286 -26.78 0.40 -11.25
N THR A 287 -26.15 0.51 -12.42
CA THR A 287 -24.90 -0.20 -12.73
C THR A 287 -23.87 0.86 -13.07
N ALA A 288 -22.77 0.93 -12.30
CA ALA A 288 -21.64 1.73 -12.73
C ALA A 288 -21.10 1.10 -14.02
N VAL A 289 -21.05 1.89 -15.09
CA VAL A 289 -20.65 1.37 -16.40
C VAL A 289 -19.18 1.71 -16.62
N TRP A 290 -18.37 0.67 -16.78
CA TRP A 290 -17.00 0.83 -17.26
C TRP A 290 -17.01 0.78 -18.78
N THR A 291 -16.38 1.81 -19.37
CA THR A 291 -16.22 1.99 -20.81
C THR A 291 -14.73 2.07 -21.14
N LEU A 292 -14.39 1.86 -22.41
CA LEU A 292 -13.01 1.95 -22.89
C LEU A 292 -12.84 3.16 -23.81
N PHE A 293 -11.65 3.73 -23.82
CA PHE A 293 -11.29 4.87 -24.65
C PHE A 293 -9.97 4.56 -25.37
N SER A 294 -9.97 4.62 -26.70
CA SER A 294 -8.77 4.37 -27.51
C SER A 294 -8.37 5.61 -28.30
N GLY A 295 -7.08 5.90 -28.32
CA GLY A 295 -6.50 6.96 -29.13
C GLY A 295 -5.15 6.58 -29.71
N ARG A 296 -4.51 7.55 -30.38
CA ARG A 296 -3.13 7.40 -30.86
C ARG A 296 -2.16 8.05 -29.89
N GLY A 297 -1.02 7.42 -29.68
CA GLY A 297 0.00 7.87 -28.75
C GLY A 297 0.63 6.71 -27.99
N ALA A 298 1.49 7.07 -27.06
CA ALA A 298 2.23 6.22 -26.15
C ALA A 298 2.14 6.75 -24.72
N ILE A 299 2.77 6.03 -23.79
CA ILE A 299 2.71 6.29 -22.35
C ILE A 299 3.11 7.72 -21.94
N ASP A 300 4.00 8.37 -22.68
CA ASP A 300 4.58 9.68 -22.38
C ASP A 300 3.96 10.84 -23.18
N ASP A 301 3.10 10.58 -24.17
CA ASP A 301 2.55 11.61 -25.08
C ASP A 301 1.05 11.50 -25.40
N PHE A 302 0.31 10.54 -24.82
CA PHE A 302 -1.14 10.36 -25.10
C PHE A 302 -2.02 11.52 -24.58
N ASP A 303 -3.11 11.86 -25.27
CA ASP A 303 -4.16 12.76 -24.73
C ASP A 303 -5.52 12.04 -24.65
N PRO A 304 -6.03 11.72 -23.44
CA PRO A 304 -7.34 11.09 -23.25
C PRO A 304 -8.52 11.87 -23.84
N ARG A 305 -8.40 13.19 -24.04
CA ARG A 305 -9.48 14.02 -24.61
C ARG A 305 -9.72 13.74 -26.09
N GLU A 306 -8.67 13.30 -26.78
CA GLU A 306 -8.69 12.90 -28.19
C GLU A 306 -9.12 11.43 -28.38
N ALA A 307 -9.34 10.69 -27.29
CA ALA A 307 -9.76 9.30 -27.37
C ALA A 307 -11.18 9.16 -27.93
N ILE A 308 -11.37 8.10 -28.70
CA ILE A 308 -12.66 7.61 -29.17
C ILE A 308 -13.14 6.56 -28.19
N GLU A 309 -14.39 6.70 -27.74
CA GLU A 309 -15.04 5.73 -26.87
C GLU A 309 -15.31 4.43 -27.64
N ILE A 310 -14.98 3.30 -27.00
CA ILE A 310 -15.46 1.97 -27.37
C ILE A 310 -16.56 1.67 -26.34
N PRO A 311 -17.83 1.91 -26.70
CA PRO A 311 -18.89 1.90 -25.72
C PRO A 311 -19.07 0.53 -25.07
N PRO A 312 -19.56 0.50 -23.84
CA PRO A 312 -20.06 -0.73 -23.23
C PRO A 312 -21.15 -1.33 -24.12
N THR A 313 -21.30 -2.65 -24.05
CA THR A 313 -22.45 -3.31 -24.66
C THR A 313 -23.61 -3.26 -23.67
N ASP A 314 -24.86 -3.25 -24.14
CA ASP A 314 -26.05 -3.24 -23.27
C ASP A 314 -26.05 -4.37 -22.22
N THR A 315 -25.30 -5.44 -22.50
CA THR A 315 -25.23 -6.64 -21.69
C THR A 315 -23.92 -6.82 -20.92
N ALA A 316 -22.90 -5.95 -21.07
CA ALA A 316 -21.61 -6.15 -20.39
C ALA A 316 -20.74 -4.90 -20.27
N ILE A 317 -20.04 -4.81 -19.13
CA ILE A 317 -18.99 -3.81 -18.89
C ILE A 317 -17.61 -4.33 -19.28
N LYS A 318 -16.71 -3.42 -19.65
CA LYS A 318 -15.32 -3.73 -20.05
C LYS A 318 -14.34 -2.94 -19.20
N ALA A 319 -13.36 -3.59 -18.60
CA ALA A 319 -12.32 -2.97 -17.78
C ALA A 319 -10.96 -3.62 -18.00
N ASP A 320 -9.90 -3.05 -17.43
CA ASP A 320 -8.53 -3.55 -17.50
C ASP A 320 -8.04 -3.92 -18.93
N PRO A 321 -8.11 -3.00 -19.91
CA PRO A 321 -7.75 -3.29 -21.28
C PRO A 321 -6.25 -3.48 -21.50
N PHE A 322 -5.86 -4.57 -22.17
CA PHE A 322 -4.50 -4.80 -22.68
C PHE A 322 -4.47 -4.96 -24.20
N LEU A 323 -3.59 -4.22 -24.85
CA LEU A 323 -3.35 -4.31 -26.29
C LEU A 323 -2.26 -5.33 -26.62
N PHE A 324 -2.48 -6.10 -27.68
CA PHE A 324 -1.48 -7.04 -28.17
C PHE A 324 -1.41 -7.04 -29.71
N HIS A 325 -0.23 -6.79 -30.25
CA HIS A 325 -0.01 -6.82 -31.70
C HIS A 325 0.56 -8.16 -32.14
N HIS A 326 -0.14 -8.83 -33.06
CA HIS A 326 0.25 -10.13 -33.58
C HIS A 326 -0.22 -10.28 -35.02
N GLU A 327 0.68 -10.71 -35.90
CA GLU A 327 0.39 -10.97 -37.33
C GLU A 327 -0.34 -9.81 -38.04
N GLY A 328 0.09 -8.56 -37.78
CA GLY A 328 -0.50 -7.37 -38.39
C GLY A 328 -1.84 -6.92 -37.78
N ARG A 329 -2.37 -7.66 -36.81
CA ARG A 329 -3.65 -7.40 -36.14
C ARG A 329 -3.44 -6.83 -34.74
N THR A 330 -4.42 -6.07 -34.24
CA THR A 330 -4.38 -5.46 -32.91
C THR A 330 -5.49 -6.04 -32.05
N TYR A 331 -5.12 -6.96 -31.16
CA TYR A 331 -6.03 -7.58 -30.22
C TYR A 331 -6.17 -6.73 -28.96
N LEU A 332 -7.35 -6.75 -28.37
CA LEU A 332 -7.69 -6.11 -27.11
C LEU A 332 -8.23 -7.17 -26.16
N PHE A 333 -7.46 -7.49 -25.13
CA PHE A 333 -7.88 -8.33 -24.01
C PHE A 333 -8.47 -7.44 -22.92
N TYR A 334 -9.54 -7.86 -22.27
CA TYR A 334 -10.22 -7.06 -21.25
C TYR A 334 -10.97 -7.95 -20.24
N GLU A 335 -11.16 -7.43 -19.04
CA GLU A 335 -12.12 -7.96 -18.09
C GLU A 335 -13.54 -7.70 -18.61
N ASN A 336 -14.33 -8.76 -18.73
CA ASN A 336 -15.74 -8.69 -19.12
C ASN A 336 -16.64 -9.17 -17.99
N TYR A 337 -17.60 -8.34 -17.59
CA TYR A 337 -18.63 -8.68 -16.62
C TYR A 337 -20.01 -8.42 -17.20
N GLY A 338 -20.73 -9.49 -17.53
CA GLY A 338 -22.04 -9.45 -18.17
C GLY A 338 -23.23 -9.32 -17.22
N LEU A 339 -24.37 -8.91 -17.75
CA LEU A 339 -25.66 -8.93 -17.08
C LEU A 339 -26.09 -10.39 -16.84
N GLY A 340 -26.22 -10.77 -15.56
CA GLY A 340 -26.52 -12.14 -15.17
C GLY A 340 -25.28 -13.01 -14.89
N ASP A 341 -24.08 -12.50 -15.18
CA ASP A 341 -22.85 -13.17 -14.74
C ASP A 341 -22.73 -13.10 -13.21
N THR A 342 -22.20 -14.18 -12.64
CA THR A 342 -21.86 -14.22 -11.20
C THR A 342 -20.44 -13.72 -10.92
N LYS A 343 -19.62 -13.53 -11.96
CA LYS A 343 -18.19 -13.15 -11.91
C LYS A 343 -17.66 -12.71 -13.28
N ALA A 344 -16.56 -11.97 -13.30
CA ALA A 344 -15.93 -11.57 -14.56
C ALA A 344 -15.03 -12.66 -15.15
N HIS A 345 -14.83 -12.61 -16.46
CA HIS A 345 -13.91 -13.47 -17.23
C HIS A 345 -13.06 -12.63 -18.18
N ILE A 346 -12.00 -13.23 -18.74
CA ILE A 346 -11.16 -12.56 -19.73
C ILE A 346 -11.73 -12.77 -21.12
N ALA A 347 -12.09 -11.68 -21.79
CA ALA A 347 -12.52 -11.67 -23.18
C ALA A 347 -11.45 -11.05 -24.08
N VAL A 348 -11.56 -11.32 -25.37
CA VAL A 348 -10.70 -10.74 -26.41
C VAL A 348 -11.53 -10.29 -27.61
N GLY A 349 -11.14 -9.18 -28.20
CA GLY A 349 -11.61 -8.71 -29.49
C GLY A 349 -10.48 -8.10 -30.32
N GLU A 350 -10.81 -7.56 -31.47
CA GLU A 350 -9.89 -6.87 -32.37
C GLU A 350 -10.27 -5.41 -32.54
N ILE A 351 -9.28 -4.53 -32.58
CA ILE A 351 -9.44 -3.15 -33.02
C ILE A 351 -9.16 -3.09 -34.52
N THR A 352 -10.21 -2.99 -35.31
CA THR A 352 -10.19 -2.89 -36.77
C THR A 352 -10.29 -1.43 -37.22
N ARG A 353 -10.37 -1.19 -38.54
CA ARG A 353 -10.66 0.15 -39.08
C ARG A 353 -12.10 0.57 -38.85
N SER A 354 -13.02 -0.40 -38.77
CA SER A 354 -14.46 -0.21 -38.53
C SER A 354 -14.79 0.03 -37.05
N GLY A 355 -13.91 -0.36 -36.13
CA GLY A 355 -14.12 -0.18 -34.70
C GLY A 355 -13.58 -1.35 -33.89
N PHE A 356 -14.27 -1.70 -32.82
CA PHE A 356 -13.94 -2.85 -32.00
C PHE A 356 -14.87 -4.02 -32.31
N GLU A 357 -14.30 -5.19 -32.61
CA GLU A 357 -15.01 -6.42 -32.98
C GLU A 357 -14.71 -7.51 -31.94
N PRO A 358 -15.69 -7.94 -31.11
CA PRO A 358 -15.49 -9.03 -30.17
C PRO A 358 -15.16 -10.35 -30.88
N ILE A 359 -14.21 -11.13 -30.33
CA ILE A 359 -13.83 -12.45 -30.87
C ILE A 359 -14.38 -13.57 -29.97
N GLY A 360 -14.21 -13.46 -28.65
CA GLY A 360 -14.71 -14.47 -27.73
C GLY A 360 -14.09 -14.43 -26.33
N ILE A 361 -14.32 -15.50 -25.57
CA ILE A 361 -13.74 -15.69 -24.22
C ILE A 361 -12.33 -16.24 -24.40
N ALA A 362 -11.32 -15.48 -23.96
CA ALA A 362 -9.94 -15.94 -23.95
C ALA A 362 -9.65 -16.86 -22.76
N LEU A 363 -10.18 -16.52 -21.57
CA LEU A 363 -10.01 -17.35 -20.38
C LEU A 363 -11.21 -17.22 -19.45
N GLY A 364 -11.86 -18.35 -19.16
CA GLY A 364 -12.92 -18.49 -18.16
C GLY A 364 -12.47 -19.27 -16.92
N GLY A 365 -13.28 -19.26 -15.87
CA GLY A 365 -12.97 -19.99 -14.64
C GLY A 365 -14.17 -20.14 -13.70
N SER A 366 -13.98 -20.80 -12.55
CA SER A 366 -14.95 -20.83 -11.45
C SER A 366 -14.95 -19.53 -10.63
N GLU A 367 -13.86 -18.77 -10.66
CA GLU A 367 -13.63 -17.52 -9.93
C GLU A 367 -13.66 -16.29 -10.86
N HIS A 368 -13.61 -15.09 -10.26
CA HIS A 368 -13.49 -13.81 -10.96
C HIS A 368 -12.08 -13.65 -11.53
N LEU A 369 -11.97 -13.29 -12.82
CA LEU A 369 -10.72 -13.00 -13.50
C LEU A 369 -10.72 -11.57 -14.05
N SER A 370 -9.65 -10.83 -13.80
CA SER A 370 -9.43 -9.45 -14.27
C SER A 370 -7.97 -9.25 -14.69
N PHE A 371 -7.56 -8.02 -15.02
CA PHE A 371 -6.18 -7.64 -15.36
C PHE A 371 -5.47 -8.64 -16.33
N PRO A 372 -5.94 -8.81 -17.57
CA PRO A 372 -5.42 -9.81 -18.50
C PRO A 372 -4.07 -9.42 -19.12
N PHE A 373 -3.01 -9.47 -18.31
CA PHE A 373 -1.67 -9.10 -18.74
C PHE A 373 -1.14 -10.10 -19.79
N VAL A 374 -1.20 -9.70 -21.06
CA VAL A 374 -0.73 -10.49 -22.21
C VAL A 374 0.64 -10.02 -22.69
N PHE A 375 1.58 -10.94 -22.88
CA PHE A 375 2.96 -10.63 -23.25
C PHE A 375 3.60 -11.73 -24.10
N ARG A 376 4.75 -11.41 -24.71
CA ARG A 376 5.53 -12.32 -25.55
C ARG A 376 6.89 -12.60 -24.90
N GLU A 377 7.34 -13.84 -24.96
CA GLU A 377 8.73 -14.21 -24.72
C GLU A 377 9.19 -15.21 -25.79
N GLY A 378 10.21 -14.85 -26.57
CA GLY A 378 10.55 -15.59 -27.78
C GLY A 378 9.38 -15.61 -28.76
N ASP A 379 9.05 -16.81 -29.25
CA ASP A 379 7.92 -17.05 -30.15
C ASP A 379 6.62 -17.39 -29.41
N GLU A 380 6.67 -17.54 -28.08
CA GLU A 380 5.52 -17.92 -27.26
C GLU A 380 4.77 -16.67 -26.74
N ILE A 381 3.44 -16.81 -26.64
CA ILE A 381 2.54 -15.79 -26.10
C ILE A 381 1.95 -16.29 -24.79
N PHE A 382 1.98 -15.43 -23.77
CA PHE A 382 1.53 -15.74 -22.43
C PHE A 382 0.44 -14.78 -21.96
N LEU A 383 -0.44 -15.27 -21.09
CA LEU A 383 -1.48 -14.52 -20.39
C LEU A 383 -1.33 -14.74 -18.88
N MET A 384 -1.27 -13.64 -18.13
CA MET A 384 -1.18 -13.64 -16.67
C MET A 384 -2.35 -12.82 -16.10
N PRO A 385 -3.52 -13.44 -15.85
CA PRO A 385 -4.66 -12.75 -15.26
C PRO A 385 -4.44 -12.45 -13.76
N GLU A 386 -5.18 -11.51 -13.20
CA GLU A 386 -5.34 -11.41 -11.75
C GLU A 386 -6.15 -12.61 -11.22
N THR A 387 -5.57 -13.32 -10.25
CA THR A 387 -6.16 -14.51 -9.62
C THR A 387 -6.13 -14.43 -8.09
N HIS A 388 -6.36 -13.24 -7.52
CA HIS A 388 -6.21 -13.00 -6.07
C HIS A 388 -7.10 -13.92 -5.21
N GLN A 389 -8.28 -14.32 -5.73
CA GLN A 389 -9.22 -15.24 -5.07
C GLN A 389 -8.65 -16.67 -4.97
N ARG A 390 -7.83 -17.07 -5.95
CA ARG A 390 -7.10 -18.35 -5.95
C ARG A 390 -5.83 -18.32 -5.10
N LYS A 391 -5.47 -17.14 -4.57
CA LYS A 391 -4.29 -16.90 -3.73
C LYS A 391 -2.98 -17.40 -4.34
N ARG A 392 -2.75 -17.12 -5.62
CA ARG A 392 -1.52 -17.41 -6.37
C ARG A 392 -1.46 -16.57 -7.63
N ILE A 393 -0.29 -16.52 -8.26
CA ILE A 393 -0.11 -16.03 -9.63
C ILE A 393 -0.12 -17.24 -10.57
N GLU A 394 -0.82 -17.11 -11.69
CA GLU A 394 -0.88 -18.12 -12.75
C GLU A 394 -0.44 -17.52 -14.08
N ILE A 395 0.36 -18.26 -14.84
CA ILE A 395 0.72 -17.93 -16.21
C ILE A 395 0.19 -19.02 -17.12
N TRP A 396 -0.45 -18.60 -18.19
CA TRP A 396 -1.03 -19.43 -19.22
C TRP A 396 -0.29 -19.20 -20.54
N ARG A 397 -0.07 -20.26 -21.31
CA ARG A 397 0.56 -20.20 -22.63
C ARG A 397 -0.49 -20.37 -23.72
N ALA A 398 -0.40 -19.58 -24.79
CA ALA A 398 -1.27 -19.73 -25.95
C ALA A 398 -0.93 -21.02 -26.71
N VAL A 399 -1.94 -21.87 -26.94
CA VAL A 399 -1.87 -23.04 -27.84
C VAL A 399 -2.39 -22.67 -29.22
N SER A 400 -3.48 -21.91 -29.27
CA SER A 400 -4.03 -21.32 -30.49
C SER A 400 -4.53 -19.92 -30.19
N PHE A 401 -3.67 -18.94 -30.46
CA PHE A 401 -3.94 -17.54 -30.17
C PHE A 401 -5.12 -17.01 -31.02
N PRO A 402 -6.05 -16.19 -30.47
CA PRO A 402 -6.07 -15.64 -29.11
C PRO A 402 -6.97 -16.40 -28.10
N LEU A 403 -7.53 -17.57 -28.46
CA LEU A 403 -8.64 -18.18 -27.71
C LEU A 403 -8.27 -19.42 -26.90
N ILE A 404 -7.25 -20.18 -27.29
CA ILE A 404 -6.91 -21.46 -26.63
C ILE A 404 -5.62 -21.28 -25.84
N TRP A 405 -5.73 -21.48 -24.53
CA TRP A 405 -4.65 -21.31 -23.56
C TRP A 405 -4.53 -22.55 -22.68
N GLU A 406 -3.32 -22.87 -22.25
CA GLU A 406 -3.03 -23.95 -21.30
C GLU A 406 -2.25 -23.42 -20.08
N PRO A 407 -2.43 -24.00 -18.87
CA PRO A 407 -1.62 -23.63 -17.72
C PRO A 407 -0.14 -23.87 -18.00
N TYR A 408 0.70 -22.89 -17.69
CA TYR A 408 2.14 -22.96 -17.93
C TYR A 408 2.94 -22.99 -16.63
N SER A 409 2.70 -22.01 -15.74
CA SER A 409 3.40 -21.93 -14.45
C SER A 409 2.52 -21.30 -13.37
N ARG A 410 2.93 -21.46 -12.12
CA ARG A 410 2.28 -20.87 -10.95
C ARG A 410 3.28 -20.54 -9.87
N ALA A 411 3.01 -19.49 -9.12
CA ALA A 411 3.84 -19.06 -8.00
C ALA A 411 3.01 -18.36 -6.92
N PHE A 412 3.65 -18.02 -5.79
CA PHE A 412 3.01 -17.30 -4.68
C PHE A 412 1.80 -18.03 -4.07
N GLU A 413 1.87 -19.35 -3.97
CA GLU A 413 0.80 -20.18 -3.39
C GLU A 413 0.45 -19.75 -1.95
N GLY A 414 -0.83 -19.43 -1.73
CA GLY A 414 -1.36 -18.89 -0.48
C GLY A 414 -1.38 -17.35 -0.38
N TRP A 415 -0.95 -16.62 -1.42
CA TRP A 415 -0.80 -15.16 -1.41
C TRP A 415 -1.88 -14.47 -2.23
N SER A 416 -2.54 -13.47 -1.66
CA SER A 416 -3.53 -12.67 -2.38
C SER A 416 -2.83 -11.59 -3.20
N THR A 417 -2.47 -11.93 -4.43
CA THR A 417 -1.77 -11.09 -5.42
C THR A 417 -2.75 -10.47 -6.43
N ALA A 418 -2.57 -9.19 -6.74
CA ALA A 418 -3.38 -8.40 -7.64
C ALA A 418 -2.53 -7.61 -8.64
N ASP A 419 -3.10 -7.26 -9.79
CA ASP A 419 -2.51 -6.44 -10.87
C ASP A 419 -1.02 -6.72 -11.14
N SER A 420 -0.69 -7.98 -11.40
CA SER A 420 0.71 -8.42 -11.56
C SER A 420 1.23 -8.12 -12.97
N THR A 421 2.47 -7.64 -13.10
CA THR A 421 3.10 -7.35 -14.39
C THR A 421 4.53 -7.87 -14.45
N LEU A 422 4.92 -8.40 -15.61
CA LEU A 422 6.26 -8.89 -15.90
C LEU A 422 6.93 -8.03 -16.96
N PHE A 423 8.19 -7.67 -16.74
CA PHE A 423 8.97 -6.91 -17.70
C PHE A 423 10.47 -7.19 -17.57
N LYS A 424 11.22 -7.00 -18.67
CA LYS A 424 12.68 -7.06 -18.67
C LYS A 424 13.27 -5.67 -18.43
N HIS A 425 14.22 -5.57 -17.51
CA HIS A 425 15.07 -4.39 -17.33
C HIS A 425 16.53 -4.83 -17.19
N ARG A 426 17.41 -4.26 -18.01
CA ARG A 426 18.86 -4.58 -18.02
C ARG A 426 19.15 -6.10 -18.10
N GLY A 427 18.41 -6.81 -18.95
CA GLY A 427 18.54 -8.26 -19.14
C GLY A 427 17.92 -9.13 -18.05
N GLN A 428 17.33 -8.52 -17.01
CA GLN A 428 16.72 -9.23 -15.90
C GLN A 428 15.19 -9.09 -15.93
N TRP A 429 14.49 -10.19 -15.70
CA TRP A 429 13.04 -10.19 -15.47
C TRP A 429 12.67 -9.68 -14.08
N TRP A 430 11.68 -8.80 -14.05
CA TRP A 430 11.08 -8.27 -12.84
C TRP A 430 9.58 -8.56 -12.84
N LEU A 431 9.08 -8.97 -11.67
CA LEU A 431 7.68 -9.13 -11.37
C LEU A 431 7.25 -8.07 -10.37
N PHE A 432 6.30 -7.23 -10.75
CA PHE A 432 5.66 -6.28 -9.86
C PHE A 432 4.25 -6.76 -9.56
N THR A 433 3.85 -6.76 -8.29
CA THR A 433 2.52 -7.22 -7.86
C THR A 433 2.04 -6.47 -6.63
N ASN A 434 0.73 -6.31 -6.52
CA ASN A 434 0.10 -5.75 -5.33
C ASN A 434 -0.36 -6.87 -4.40
N LEU A 435 0.09 -6.85 -3.14
CA LEU A 435 -0.27 -7.87 -2.15
C LEU A 435 -1.21 -7.29 -1.11
N SER A 436 -2.25 -8.07 -0.76
CA SER A 436 -3.03 -7.85 0.45
C SER A 436 -2.74 -8.94 1.47
N GLU A 437 -2.51 -8.52 2.72
CA GLU A 437 -2.26 -9.41 3.84
C GLU A 437 -3.49 -9.69 4.71
N HIS A 438 -4.62 -9.08 4.36
CA HIS A 438 -5.97 -9.31 4.93
C HIS A 438 -5.98 -9.53 6.46
N HIS A 439 -6.03 -8.44 7.25
CA HIS A 439 -6.48 -8.53 8.65
C HIS A 439 -7.85 -7.88 8.85
N ALA A 440 -7.94 -6.56 8.81
CA ALA A 440 -9.21 -5.84 8.91
C ALA A 440 -9.66 -5.23 7.58
N PHE A 441 -8.73 -5.02 6.64
CA PHE A 441 -9.01 -4.44 5.34
C PHE A 441 -8.45 -5.31 4.22
N GLU A 442 -9.34 -5.77 3.34
CA GLU A 442 -8.94 -6.38 2.09
C GLU A 442 -8.52 -5.29 1.11
N ASP A 443 -7.21 -5.04 1.03
CA ASP A 443 -6.66 -3.90 0.31
C ASP A 443 -5.39 -4.27 -0.44
N HIS A 444 -5.52 -4.27 -1.76
CA HIS A 444 -4.41 -4.41 -2.70
C HIS A 444 -4.02 -3.07 -3.32
N CYS A 445 -4.41 -1.94 -2.71
CA CYS A 445 -4.06 -0.63 -3.23
C CYS A 445 -2.80 -0.04 -2.57
N SER A 446 -2.52 -0.41 -1.32
CA SER A 446 -1.56 0.31 -0.48
C SER A 446 -0.08 -0.05 -0.66
N ALA A 447 0.24 -1.13 -1.37
CA ALA A 447 1.63 -1.59 -1.44
C ALA A 447 1.97 -2.25 -2.78
N LEU A 448 3.13 -1.88 -3.32
CA LEU A 448 3.75 -2.50 -4.49
C LEU A 448 4.94 -3.33 -4.05
N TYR A 449 4.99 -4.57 -4.51
CA TYR A 449 6.10 -5.49 -4.25
C TYR A 449 6.84 -5.78 -5.55
N ALA A 450 8.17 -5.82 -5.47
CA ALA A 450 9.05 -6.13 -6.59
C ALA A 450 9.83 -7.41 -6.33
N PHE A 451 9.97 -8.24 -7.36
CA PHE A 451 10.72 -9.48 -7.31
C PHE A 451 11.56 -9.62 -8.58
N GLN A 452 12.83 -10.01 -8.42
CA GLN A 452 13.64 -10.53 -9.50
C GLN A 452 13.19 -11.97 -9.78
N VAL A 453 12.84 -12.30 -11.01
CA VAL A 453 12.36 -13.64 -11.40
C VAL A 453 13.12 -14.21 -12.59
N ASP A 454 12.95 -15.48 -12.92
CA ASP A 454 13.58 -16.14 -14.07
C ASP A 454 12.69 -16.16 -15.33
N GLY A 455 11.71 -15.26 -15.39
CA GLY A 455 10.79 -15.10 -16.51
C GLY A 455 9.43 -15.76 -16.26
N PRO A 456 8.69 -16.15 -17.30
CA PRO A 456 7.34 -16.71 -17.15
C PRO A 456 7.33 -18.07 -16.46
N GLU A 457 8.47 -18.73 -16.25
CA GLU A 457 8.54 -19.99 -15.51
C GLU A 457 8.34 -19.80 -13.99
N LEU A 458 8.69 -18.61 -13.46
CA LEU A 458 8.60 -18.25 -12.04
C LEU A 458 9.21 -19.28 -11.07
N LYS A 459 10.25 -20.01 -11.49
CA LYS A 459 10.90 -21.04 -10.66
C LYS A 459 11.83 -20.41 -9.62
N ARG A 460 12.49 -19.30 -9.96
CA ARG A 460 13.34 -18.53 -9.06
C ARG A 460 12.70 -17.18 -8.80
N ILE A 461 12.40 -16.91 -7.53
CA ILE A 461 11.81 -15.65 -7.07
C ILE A 461 12.70 -15.08 -5.98
N VAL A 462 13.28 -13.91 -6.24
CA VAL A 462 14.12 -13.19 -5.27
C VAL A 462 13.42 -11.87 -4.93
N PRO A 463 12.96 -11.68 -3.68
CA PRO A 463 12.29 -10.46 -3.27
C PRO A 463 13.26 -9.29 -3.21
N HIS A 464 12.78 -8.10 -3.57
CA HIS A 464 13.49 -6.86 -3.30
C HIS A 464 13.73 -6.70 -1.78
N ARG A 465 14.93 -6.30 -1.37
CA ARG A 465 15.36 -6.30 0.05
C ARG A 465 14.54 -5.40 0.96
N THR A 466 13.96 -4.36 0.36
CA THR A 466 13.14 -3.36 1.04
C THR A 466 11.67 -3.47 0.66
N ASN A 467 11.18 -4.63 0.22
CA ASN A 467 9.76 -4.81 -0.06
C ASN A 467 8.89 -4.45 1.16
N PRO A 468 7.70 -3.82 0.97
CA PRO A 468 7.21 -3.28 -0.30
C PRO A 468 8.01 -2.07 -0.79
N VAL A 469 8.23 -1.97 -2.10
CA VAL A 469 9.01 -0.89 -2.72
C VAL A 469 8.25 0.45 -2.75
N VAL A 470 6.92 0.41 -2.86
CA VAL A 470 6.04 1.59 -2.78
C VAL A 470 4.98 1.34 -1.72
N VAL A 471 4.68 2.36 -0.92
CA VAL A 471 3.62 2.34 0.11
C VAL A 471 2.77 3.59 -0.07
N GLY A 472 1.45 3.40 -0.06
CA GLY A 472 0.44 4.45 -0.23
C GLY A 472 -0.47 4.17 -1.43
N SER A 473 -1.79 4.15 -1.19
CA SER A 473 -2.75 3.83 -2.25
C SER A 473 -2.86 4.89 -3.35
N ALA A 474 -2.28 6.07 -3.14
CA ALA A 474 -2.21 7.11 -4.15
C ALA A 474 -1.25 6.79 -5.31
N THR A 475 -0.32 5.83 -5.14
CA THR A 475 0.71 5.51 -6.15
C THR A 475 1.08 4.01 -6.26
N ALA A 476 0.75 3.19 -5.27
CA ALA A 476 1.29 1.83 -5.20
C ALA A 476 0.59 0.81 -6.13
N ARG A 477 -0.72 0.92 -6.37
CA ARG A 477 -1.43 -0.05 -7.21
C ARG A 477 -1.02 0.07 -8.68
N ASN A 478 -0.72 -1.04 -9.34
CA ASN A 478 -0.47 -1.06 -10.78
C ASN A 478 -1.75 -0.70 -11.55
N ALA A 479 -1.58 -0.23 -12.78
CA ALA A 479 -2.68 0.18 -13.64
C ALA A 479 -2.43 -0.19 -15.11
N GLY A 480 -1.75 -1.31 -15.34
CA GLY A 480 -1.39 -1.81 -16.67
C GLY A 480 0.08 -2.16 -16.82
N ARG A 481 0.56 -2.16 -18.07
CA ARG A 481 1.91 -2.63 -18.43
C ARG A 481 3.00 -1.62 -18.06
N ILE A 482 4.19 -2.11 -17.73
CA ILE A 482 5.39 -1.27 -17.62
C ILE A 482 6.06 -1.12 -18.99
N PHE A 483 6.35 0.11 -19.38
CA PHE A 483 6.89 0.47 -20.69
C PHE A 483 8.36 0.84 -20.59
N SER A 484 9.18 0.35 -21.54
CA SER A 484 10.50 0.92 -21.79
C SER A 484 10.46 1.80 -23.03
N ARG A 485 10.78 3.09 -22.88
CA ARG A 485 10.76 4.06 -23.98
C ARG A 485 11.86 5.09 -23.78
N HIS A 486 12.63 5.37 -24.84
CA HIS A 486 13.79 6.27 -24.80
C HIS A 486 14.77 5.96 -23.64
N ARG A 487 15.04 4.67 -23.38
CA ARG A 487 15.86 4.17 -22.26
C ARG A 487 15.33 4.47 -20.84
N ARG A 488 14.10 5.00 -20.72
CA ARG A 488 13.40 5.22 -19.45
C ARG A 488 12.35 4.13 -19.25
N LEU A 489 11.95 3.93 -18.00
CA LEU A 489 10.90 2.99 -17.62
C LEU A 489 9.70 3.78 -17.09
N TYR A 490 8.50 3.44 -17.57
CA TYR A 490 7.26 4.07 -17.14
C TYR A 490 6.26 3.03 -16.65
N ARG A 491 5.68 3.26 -15.47
CA ARG A 491 4.68 2.42 -14.84
C ARG A 491 3.37 3.20 -14.68
N PRO A 492 2.29 2.79 -15.33
CA PRO A 492 0.94 3.21 -14.97
C PRO A 492 0.63 2.74 -13.54
N ALA A 493 0.13 3.66 -12.72
CA ALA A 493 -0.30 3.38 -11.36
C ALA A 493 -1.65 4.02 -11.07
N GLN A 494 -2.49 3.40 -10.25
CA GLN A 494 -3.75 4.01 -9.86
C GLN A 494 -3.51 5.16 -8.89
N TYR A 495 -4.19 6.27 -9.11
CA TYR A 495 -4.37 7.36 -8.15
C TYR A 495 -5.69 7.14 -7.40
N ASN A 496 -5.63 6.46 -6.25
CA ASN A 496 -6.81 6.27 -5.39
C ASN A 496 -6.96 7.46 -4.43
N ALA A 497 -7.99 8.28 -4.66
CA ALA A 497 -8.25 9.52 -3.92
C ALA A 497 -9.76 9.79 -3.81
N HIS A 498 -10.14 10.76 -2.97
CA HIS A 498 -11.53 11.20 -2.74
C HIS A 498 -12.49 10.10 -2.27
N GLY A 499 -11.96 9.04 -1.66
CA GLY A 499 -12.73 7.86 -1.27
C GLY A 499 -13.15 6.99 -2.45
N ILE A 500 -12.59 7.22 -3.63
CA ILE A 500 -12.90 6.54 -4.88
C ILE A 500 -11.75 5.59 -5.25
N TYR A 501 -12.07 4.31 -5.44
CA TYR A 501 -11.16 3.35 -6.08
C TYR A 501 -11.02 3.69 -7.56
N GLY A 502 -9.78 3.73 -8.04
CA GLY A 502 -9.47 4.07 -9.42
C GLY A 502 -9.89 5.49 -9.81
N TYR A 503 -9.73 6.46 -8.91
CA TYR A 503 -10.15 7.85 -9.18
C TYR A 503 -9.41 8.43 -10.39
N GLY A 504 -8.10 8.21 -10.49
CA GLY A 504 -7.32 8.57 -11.66
C GLY A 504 -6.14 7.65 -11.88
N LEU A 505 -5.27 8.06 -12.79
CA LEU A 505 -4.02 7.39 -13.14
C LEU A 505 -2.82 8.30 -12.85
N ASN A 506 -1.71 7.69 -12.46
CA ASN A 506 -0.39 8.30 -12.49
C ASN A 506 0.46 7.57 -13.54
N ILE A 507 1.29 8.31 -14.25
CA ILE A 507 2.43 7.77 -14.98
C ILE A 507 3.66 7.99 -14.11
N MET A 508 4.22 6.89 -13.61
CA MET A 508 5.41 6.90 -12.78
C MET A 508 6.63 6.61 -13.65
N GLU A 509 7.65 7.44 -13.60
CA GLU A 509 8.96 7.08 -14.13
C GLU A 509 9.72 6.28 -13.08
N ILE A 510 10.17 5.07 -13.43
CA ILE A 510 11.08 4.29 -12.58
C ILE A 510 12.50 4.77 -12.86
N GLU A 511 13.03 5.58 -11.95
CA GLU A 511 14.36 6.18 -12.03
C GLU A 511 15.47 5.19 -11.70
N HIS A 512 15.19 4.27 -10.76
CA HIS A 512 16.15 3.27 -10.31
C HIS A 512 15.45 1.98 -9.91
N LEU A 513 16.01 0.85 -10.33
CA LEU A 513 15.55 -0.50 -10.01
C LEU A 513 16.73 -1.49 -9.99
N ASP A 514 17.08 -1.95 -8.79
CA ASP A 514 17.89 -3.15 -8.56
C ASP A 514 17.33 -3.93 -7.35
N LEU A 515 18.10 -4.84 -6.73
CA LEU A 515 17.63 -5.64 -5.58
C LEU A 515 17.67 -4.87 -4.25
N ASP A 516 18.47 -3.81 -4.19
CA ASP A 516 18.79 -3.04 -3.00
C ASP A 516 18.01 -1.72 -2.95
N ASP A 517 17.69 -1.14 -4.11
CA ASP A 517 17.08 0.18 -4.24
C ASP A 517 16.01 0.28 -5.34
N TYR A 518 14.96 1.04 -5.03
CA TYR A 518 13.85 1.36 -5.92
C TYR A 518 13.44 2.81 -5.74
N ARG A 519 13.37 3.55 -6.84
CA ARG A 519 12.85 4.92 -6.87
C ARG A 519 11.98 5.15 -8.09
N GLU A 520 10.87 5.85 -7.87
CA GLU A 520 9.99 6.32 -8.93
C GLU A 520 9.48 7.73 -8.63
N THR A 521 9.19 8.48 -9.69
CA THR A 521 8.62 9.83 -9.62
C THR A 521 7.37 9.90 -10.49
N CYS A 522 6.30 10.52 -9.99
CA CYS A 522 5.11 10.78 -10.81
C CYS A 522 5.41 11.89 -11.82
N VAL A 523 5.46 11.55 -13.11
CA VAL A 523 5.73 12.52 -14.19
C VAL A 523 4.45 13.09 -14.80
N ARG A 524 3.32 12.39 -14.62
CA ARG A 524 2.01 12.85 -15.09
C ARG A 524 0.88 12.23 -14.27
N ARG A 525 -0.15 13.02 -13.99
CA ARG A 525 -1.42 12.54 -13.42
C ARG A 525 -2.56 12.77 -14.40
N ILE A 526 -3.40 11.77 -14.59
CA ILE A 526 -4.60 11.82 -15.43
C ILE A 526 -5.80 11.71 -14.49
N LEU A 527 -6.69 12.70 -14.60
CA LEU A 527 -7.93 12.77 -13.84
C LEU A 527 -9.11 12.39 -14.75
N PRO A 528 -10.27 12.00 -14.18
CA PRO A 528 -11.45 11.65 -14.97
C PRO A 528 -12.19 12.92 -15.42
N ASP A 529 -11.48 13.87 -16.02
CA ASP A 529 -11.99 15.18 -16.48
C ASP A 529 -11.93 15.35 -18.00
N PHE A 530 -11.50 14.33 -18.73
CA PHE A 530 -11.36 14.37 -20.19
C PHE A 530 -12.67 14.16 -20.97
N LYS A 531 -13.74 13.71 -20.30
CA LYS A 531 -15.12 13.68 -20.81
C LYS A 531 -16.12 13.95 -19.67
N PRO A 532 -17.27 14.59 -19.92
CA PRO A 532 -18.32 14.78 -18.92
C PRO A 532 -18.84 13.47 -18.34
N GLY A 533 -19.15 13.45 -17.04
CA GLY A 533 -19.78 12.30 -16.36
C GLY A 533 -18.81 11.23 -15.84
N LEU A 534 -17.52 11.33 -16.16
CA LEU A 534 -16.51 10.41 -15.65
C LEU A 534 -16.24 10.61 -14.16
N THR A 535 -16.04 9.50 -13.44
CA THR A 535 -15.75 9.49 -11.99
C THR A 535 -14.55 8.65 -11.61
N GLY A 536 -13.90 8.02 -12.59
CA GLY A 536 -12.70 7.22 -12.42
C GLY A 536 -12.07 6.88 -13.77
N CYS A 537 -10.77 6.64 -13.76
CA CYS A 537 -10.01 6.01 -14.84
C CYS A 537 -8.84 5.30 -14.15
N HIS A 538 -8.66 4.00 -14.36
CA HIS A 538 -7.80 3.21 -13.48
C HIS A 538 -6.91 2.21 -14.19
N HIS A 539 -7.04 2.08 -15.50
CA HIS A 539 -6.16 1.27 -16.31
C HIS A 539 -5.67 2.00 -17.55
N PHE A 540 -4.43 1.72 -17.94
CA PHE A 540 -3.81 2.18 -19.18
C PHE A 540 -2.92 1.07 -19.78
N ASP A 541 -3.07 0.83 -21.08
CA ASP A 541 -2.07 0.08 -21.86
C ASP A 541 -1.80 0.76 -23.21
N ALA A 542 -0.67 0.41 -23.81
CA ALA A 542 -0.30 0.89 -25.14
C ALA A 542 0.44 -0.19 -25.93
N SER A 543 0.24 -0.18 -27.24
CA SER A 543 0.95 -1.06 -28.16
C SER A 543 1.10 -0.39 -29.51
N GLY A 544 2.33 -0.36 -30.04
CA GLY A 544 2.65 0.41 -31.24
C GLY A 544 2.36 1.90 -31.04
N SER A 545 1.52 2.48 -31.91
CA SER A 545 1.12 3.89 -31.87
C SER A 545 -0.29 4.09 -31.28
N ARG A 546 -0.83 3.09 -30.57
CA ARG A 546 -2.19 3.11 -30.01
C ARG A 546 -2.13 2.95 -28.50
N TYR A 547 -2.94 3.71 -27.79
CA TYR A 547 -3.22 3.52 -26.38
C TYR A 547 -4.69 3.13 -26.16
N ILE A 548 -4.94 2.55 -24.99
CA ILE A 548 -6.26 2.23 -24.48
C ILE A 548 -6.30 2.57 -22.99
N LEU A 549 -7.42 3.09 -22.53
CA LEU A 549 -7.69 3.34 -21.11
C LEU A 549 -9.14 2.99 -20.78
N ASP A 550 -9.39 2.60 -19.54
CA ASP A 550 -10.75 2.47 -19.04
C ASP A 550 -11.22 3.73 -18.31
N ALA A 551 -12.53 3.89 -18.21
CA ALA A 551 -13.11 4.94 -17.39
C ALA A 551 -14.46 4.53 -16.83
N ARG A 552 -14.80 5.09 -15.66
CA ARG A 552 -16.06 4.85 -14.96
C ARG A 552 -17.02 6.01 -15.17
N LEU A 553 -18.21 5.70 -15.69
CA LEU A 553 -19.33 6.63 -15.72
C LEU A 553 -20.21 6.45 -14.47
N ASN A 554 -20.72 7.55 -13.92
CA ASN A 554 -21.89 7.47 -13.04
C ASN A 554 -23.14 7.42 -13.92
N ALA A 555 -23.95 6.37 -13.77
CA ALA A 555 -25.28 6.29 -14.38
C ALA A 555 -26.24 7.28 -13.73
#